data_AF-A0A484G831-F1
#
_entry.id   AF-A0A484G831-F1
#
_cell.length_a   1.000
_cell.length_b   1.000
_cell.length_c   1.000
_cell.angle_alpha   90.00
_cell.angle_beta   90.00
_cell.angle_gamma   90.00
#
_symmetry.space_group_name_H-M   'P 1'
#
loop_
_entity.id
_entity.type
_entity.pdbx_description
1 polymer ?
#
loop_
_entity_poly.entity_id
_entity_poly.type
_entity_poly.pdbx_seq_one_letter_code
_entity_poly.pdbx_strand_id
1 'polypeptide(L)'
;MFLGVAITAALSLEAHASPRHGYGRFTPRANDTEIVCGSTTYSLTEVRSAADAACQHVGAGTTAGSSTYPHPFRNSEGFEFHGVQEPFVEFPMKTMGIYTGGNP
;
A
#
# COMPACT_ATOMS: atom_id res chain seq x y z
N MET A 1 10.12 -0.05 14.11
CA MET A 1 8.65 0.08 14.16
C MET A 1 8.17 0.00 12.73
N PHE A 2 7.90 -1.22 12.27
CA PHE A 2 7.46 -1.47 10.89
C PHE A 2 5.96 -1.23 10.85
N LEU A 3 5.55 -0.07 10.34
CA LEU A 3 4.14 0.25 10.19
C LEU A 3 3.70 -0.38 8.87
N GLY A 4 3.01 -1.53 8.96
CA GLY A 4 2.40 -2.19 7.82
C GLY A 4 1.34 -1.26 7.23
N VAL A 5 1.61 -0.70 6.05
CA VAL A 5 0.63 0.11 5.35
C VAL A 5 -0.31 -0.85 4.63
N ALA A 6 -1.58 -0.84 5.00
CA ALA A 6 -2.64 -1.49 4.24
C ALA A 6 -2.81 -0.72 2.92
N ILE A 7 -2.19 -1.18 1.82
CA ILE A 7 -2.26 -0.44 0.56
C ILE A 7 -3.08 -1.14 -0.53
N THR A 8 -4.20 -0.50 -0.87
CA THR A 8 -4.93 -0.68 -2.13
C THR A 8 -4.38 0.31 -3.16
N ALA A 9 -3.77 -0.19 -4.24
CA ALA A 9 -3.41 0.59 -5.42
C ALA A 9 -4.66 1.14 -6.10
N ALA A 10 -4.56 2.38 -6.55
CA ALA A 10 -5.48 2.93 -7.53
C ALA A 10 -4.94 4.25 -8.08
N LEU A 11 -4.02 4.18 -9.05
CA LEU A 11 -3.86 5.22 -10.07
C LEU A 11 -3.56 4.58 -11.43
N SER A 12 -4.60 4.16 -12.14
CA SER A 12 -4.60 4.15 -13.61
C SER A 12 -5.83 4.92 -14.06
N LEU A 13 -5.61 6.01 -14.78
CA LEU A 13 -6.65 6.81 -15.38
C LEU A 13 -7.22 6.02 -16.57
N GLU A 14 -8.50 5.64 -16.43
CA GLU A 14 -9.47 5.21 -17.45
C GLU A 14 -9.20 3.93 -18.28
N ALA A 15 -9.97 2.86 -18.02
CA ALA A 15 -11.03 2.38 -18.92
C ALA A 15 -11.56 0.99 -18.49
N HIS A 16 -12.87 0.79 -18.73
CA HIS A 16 -13.67 -0.45 -18.69
C HIS A 16 -14.40 -0.76 -17.38
N ALA A 17 -15.73 -0.67 -17.47
CA ALA A 17 -16.67 -1.11 -16.46
C ALA A 17 -16.43 -2.58 -16.08
N SER A 18 -16.03 -2.82 -14.83
CA SER A 18 -16.19 -4.13 -14.20
C SER A 18 -17.05 -3.95 -12.95
N PRO A 19 -18.33 -4.34 -12.98
CA PRO A 19 -19.16 -4.35 -11.80
C PRO A 19 -18.76 -5.58 -10.99
N ARG A 20 -17.89 -5.38 -9.99
CA ARG A 20 -17.62 -6.23 -8.79
C ARG A 20 -16.12 -6.24 -8.44
N HIS A 21 -15.67 -5.26 -7.66
CA HIS A 21 -14.77 -5.49 -6.52
C HIS A 21 -14.58 -4.18 -5.74
N GLY A 22 -15.02 -4.17 -4.49
CA GLY A 22 -15.03 -3.00 -3.60
C GLY A 22 -13.70 -2.77 -2.90
N TYR A 23 -12.71 -2.25 -3.62
CA TYR A 23 -11.49 -1.70 -3.03
C TYR A 23 -11.61 -0.18 -3.02
N GLY A 24 -11.93 0.41 -1.86
CA GLY A 24 -11.98 1.86 -1.69
C GLY A 24 -10.61 2.47 -1.41
N ARG A 25 -10.60 3.79 -1.26
CA ARG A 25 -9.41 4.62 -1.40
C ARG A 25 -8.98 5.15 -0.03
N PHE A 26 -7.77 4.84 0.40
CA PHE A 26 -7.08 5.62 1.44
C PHE A 26 -6.63 6.95 0.82
N THR A 27 -7.39 8.01 1.08
CA THR A 27 -6.92 9.37 0.77
C THR A 27 -6.18 9.92 2.00
N PRO A 28 -4.89 10.30 1.86
CA PRO A 28 -4.36 11.41 2.65
C PRO A 28 -5.39 12.55 2.60
N ARG A 29 -5.51 13.39 3.64
CA ARG A 29 -6.42 14.54 3.53
C ARG A 29 -6.04 15.29 2.27
N ALA A 30 -7.01 15.92 1.59
CA ALA A 30 -6.79 16.50 0.26
C ALA A 30 -5.60 17.48 0.15
N ASN A 31 -5.04 17.93 1.29
CA ASN A 31 -3.90 18.84 1.41
C ASN A 31 -2.61 18.21 1.98
N ASP A 32 -2.60 16.92 2.35
CA ASP A 32 -1.39 16.28 2.84
C ASP A 32 -0.45 16.02 1.67
N THR A 33 0.82 16.40 1.78
CA THR A 33 1.84 16.15 0.74
C THR A 33 2.80 15.02 1.12
N GLU A 34 2.75 14.57 2.37
CA GLU A 34 3.67 13.60 2.95
C GLU A 34 3.07 12.82 4.13
N ILE A 35 3.70 11.72 4.48
CA ILE A 35 3.42 10.89 5.65
C ILE A 35 4.71 10.77 6.46
N VAL A 36 4.63 10.99 7.77
CA VAL A 36 5.76 10.89 8.69
C VAL A 36 5.65 9.61 9.52
N CYS A 37 6.66 8.75 9.43
CA CYS A 37 6.78 7.53 10.22
C CYS A 37 8.05 7.59 11.08
N GLY A 38 7.91 7.96 12.35
CA GLY A 38 9.05 8.20 13.24
C GLY A 38 9.83 9.44 12.78
N SER A 39 11.11 9.25 12.43
CA SER A 39 11.98 10.31 11.88
C SER A 39 12.04 10.33 10.35
N THR A 40 11.27 9.47 9.67
CA THR A 40 11.28 9.34 8.22
C THR A 40 10.04 9.99 7.63
N THR A 41 10.24 10.85 6.63
CA THR A 41 9.16 11.48 5.85
C THR A 41 9.09 10.83 4.48
N TYR A 42 7.90 10.42 4.07
CA TYR A 42 7.60 9.88 2.75
C TYR A 42 6.70 10.85 2.01
N SER A 43 7.07 11.21 0.78
CA SER A 43 6.17 11.94 -0.13
C SER A 43 4.97 11.08 -0.50
N LEU A 44 3.84 11.71 -0.88
CA LEU A 44 2.70 10.96 -1.42
C LEU A 44 3.04 10.15 -2.67
N THR A 45 4.04 10.57 -3.45
CA THR A 45 4.52 9.81 -4.61
C THR A 45 5.16 8.49 -4.19
N GLU A 46 5.96 8.48 -3.12
CA GLU A 46 6.57 7.25 -2.59
C GLU A 46 5.51 6.31 -2.00
N VAL A 47 4.53 6.87 -1.27
CA VAL A 47 3.40 6.11 -0.73
C VAL A 47 2.61 5.44 -1.86
N ARG A 48 2.28 6.19 -2.92
CA ARG A 48 1.58 5.67 -4.11
C ARG A 48 2.43 4.66 -4.88
N SER A 49 3.73 4.89 -5.02
CA SER A 49 4.60 3.95 -5.73
C SER A 49 4.70 2.60 -5.00
N ALA A 50 4.74 2.63 -3.66
CA ALA A 50 4.66 1.42 -2.85
C ALA A 50 3.27 0.74 -2.97
N ALA A 51 2.20 1.53 -3.01
CA ALA A 51 0.83 1.06 -3.26
C ALA A 51 0.73 0.21 -4.52
N ASP A 52 1.18 0.82 -5.62
CA ASP A 52 1.04 0.25 -6.95
C ASP A 52 1.90 -1.02 -7.07
N ALA A 53 3.10 -1.02 -6.50
CA ALA A 53 3.95 -2.21 -6.43
C ALA A 53 3.30 -3.34 -5.63
N ALA A 54 2.69 -3.04 -4.47
CA ALA A 54 1.97 -4.04 -3.68
C ALA A 54 0.85 -4.68 -4.49
N CYS A 55 0.03 -3.90 -5.19
CA CYS A 55 -1.05 -4.47 -5.99
C CYS A 55 -0.58 -5.21 -7.23
N GLN A 56 0.54 -4.81 -7.86
CA GLN A 56 1.14 -5.60 -8.92
C GLN A 56 1.52 -7.01 -8.41
N HIS A 57 2.13 -7.08 -7.23
CA HIS A 57 2.48 -8.35 -6.61
C HIS A 57 1.26 -9.18 -6.19
N VAL A 58 0.25 -8.57 -5.57
CA VAL A 58 -1.02 -9.25 -5.21
C VAL A 58 -1.72 -9.78 -6.46
N GLY A 59 -1.89 -8.95 -7.49
CA GLY A 59 -2.55 -9.35 -8.73
C GLY A 59 -1.81 -10.45 -9.48
N ALA A 60 -0.47 -10.49 -9.37
CA ALA A 60 0.36 -11.54 -9.95
C ALA A 60 0.52 -12.79 -9.05
N GLY A 61 0.10 -12.73 -7.78
CA GLY A 61 0.36 -13.80 -6.81
C GLY A 61 1.86 -14.00 -6.51
N THR A 62 2.65 -12.93 -6.53
CA THR A 62 4.11 -12.95 -6.32
C THR A 62 4.52 -12.14 -5.10
N THR A 63 5.80 -12.24 -4.71
CA THR A 63 6.41 -11.38 -3.69
C THR A 63 7.62 -10.63 -4.24
N ALA A 64 8.02 -9.55 -3.57
CA ALA A 64 9.17 -8.74 -3.94
C ALA A 64 10.47 -9.49 -3.59
N GLY A 65 11.22 -9.90 -4.61
CA GLY A 65 12.48 -10.60 -4.45
C GLY A 65 12.31 -11.92 -3.67
N SER A 66 13.21 -12.18 -2.73
CA SER A 66 13.13 -13.35 -1.82
C SER A 66 12.32 -13.08 -0.54
N SER A 67 11.59 -11.96 -0.47
CA SER A 67 10.80 -11.61 0.71
C SER A 67 9.44 -12.31 0.72
N THR A 68 8.69 -12.09 1.79
CA THR A 68 7.29 -12.50 1.91
C THR A 68 6.31 -11.39 1.54
N TYR A 69 6.77 -10.20 1.14
CA TYR A 69 5.90 -9.04 0.90
C TYR A 69 5.42 -8.98 -0.56
N PRO A 70 4.16 -8.59 -0.81
CA PRO A 70 3.13 -8.26 0.16
C PRO A 70 2.58 -9.50 0.86
N HIS A 71 2.22 -9.37 2.15
CA HIS A 71 1.56 -10.43 2.92
C HIS A 71 0.36 -9.90 3.71
N PRO A 72 -0.53 -10.78 4.21
CA PRO A 72 -1.76 -10.35 4.89
C PRO A 72 -1.48 -9.50 6.13
N PHE A 73 -2.08 -8.32 6.18
CA PHE A 73 -2.05 -7.46 7.35
C PHE A 73 -3.19 -7.83 8.30
N ARG A 74 -2.85 -8.26 9.52
CA ARG A 74 -3.82 -8.55 10.58
C ARG A 74 -3.92 -7.33 11.48
N ASN A 75 -4.97 -6.55 11.30
CA ASN A 75 -5.25 -5.31 12.03
C ASN A 75 -5.57 -5.54 13.52
N SER A 76 -4.63 -6.10 14.27
CA SER A 76 -4.75 -6.45 15.69
C SER A 76 -4.61 -5.22 16.58
N GLU A 77 -4.02 -4.17 16.02
CA GLU A 77 -3.84 -2.84 16.59
C GLU A 77 -5.16 -2.04 16.60
N GLY A 78 -6.16 -2.46 15.81
CA GLY A 78 -7.47 -1.82 15.76
C GLY A 78 -7.48 -0.50 14.99
N PHE A 79 -6.68 -0.37 13.93
CA PHE A 79 -6.73 0.79 13.04
C PHE A 79 -8.08 0.87 12.33
N GLU A 80 -8.66 2.07 12.25
CA GLU A 80 -9.86 2.30 11.47
C GLU A 80 -9.50 2.67 10.03
N PHE A 81 -9.92 1.82 9.10
CA PHE A 81 -9.66 1.98 7.68
C PHE A 81 -10.97 2.34 6.95
N HIS A 82 -11.22 3.63 6.79
CA HIS A 82 -12.48 4.10 6.21
C HIS A 82 -12.54 3.86 4.69
N GLY A 83 -13.68 3.35 4.23
CA GLY A 83 -13.97 3.18 2.80
C GLY A 83 -13.37 1.93 2.18
N VAL A 84 -12.59 1.13 2.91
CA VAL A 84 -12.02 -0.14 2.44
C VAL A 84 -12.50 -1.32 3.28
N GLN A 85 -12.54 -2.50 2.69
CA GLN A 85 -12.89 -3.74 3.38
C GLN A 85 -11.69 -4.68 3.38
N GLU A 86 -11.62 -5.53 4.40
CA GLU A 86 -10.68 -6.65 4.45
C GLU A 86 -10.89 -7.61 3.27
N PRO A 87 -9.86 -8.37 2.85
CA PRO A 87 -8.55 -8.51 3.47
C PRO A 87 -7.56 -7.38 3.12
N PHE A 88 -6.70 -7.02 4.08
CA PHE A 88 -5.60 -6.08 3.88
C PHE A 88 -4.28 -6.81 3.65
N VAL A 89 -3.36 -6.16 2.93
CA VAL A 89 -1.96 -6.60 2.81
C VAL A 89 -1.04 -5.47 3.22
N GLU A 90 0.12 -5.82 3.78
CA GLU A 90 1.19 -4.87 4.05
C GLU A 90 2.31 -5.00 3.02
N PHE A 91 2.96 -3.87 2.72
CA PHE A 91 4.12 -3.80 1.82
C PHE A 91 5.10 -2.71 2.30
N PRO A 92 6.43 -2.94 2.27
CA PRO A 92 7.39 -1.96 2.79
C PRO A 92 7.47 -0.70 1.92
N MET A 93 7.56 0.45 2.57
CA MET A 93 7.86 1.73 1.94
C MET A 93 9.34 2.09 2.10
N LYS A 94 9.94 2.67 1.06
CA LYS A 94 11.31 3.19 1.09
C LYS A 94 11.31 4.66 0.73
N THR A 95 12.22 5.42 1.34
CA THR A 95 12.61 6.71 0.77
C THR A 95 13.44 6.42 -0.47
N MET A 96 13.12 7.10 -1.57
CA MET A 96 13.79 6.94 -2.87
C MET A 96 13.71 5.53 -3.46
N GLY A 97 12.51 5.13 -3.90
CA GLY A 97 12.30 3.95 -4.75
C GLY A 97 11.34 2.92 -4.19
N ILE A 98 11.16 1.83 -4.93
CA ILE A 98 10.25 0.73 -4.57
C ILE A 98 11.04 -0.38 -3.85
N TYR A 99 10.41 -1.03 -2.87
CA TYR A 99 10.98 -2.20 -2.22
C TYR A 99 11.03 -3.41 -3.17
N THR A 100 12.20 -4.02 -3.32
CA THR A 100 12.46 -5.12 -4.26
C THR A 100 12.89 -6.42 -3.57
N GLY A 101 12.76 -6.49 -2.23
CA GLY A 101 13.18 -7.62 -1.41
C GLY A 101 14.32 -7.29 -0.44
N GLY A 102 14.68 -8.26 0.41
CA GLY A 102 15.65 -8.10 1.49
C GLY A 102 15.01 -7.74 2.83
N ASN A 103 15.80 -7.23 3.78
CA ASN A 103 15.24 -6.78 5.07
C ASN A 103 14.60 -5.39 4.91
N PRO A 104 13.31 -5.22 5.21
CA PRO A 104 12.67 -3.91 5.27
C PRO A 104 13.14 -3.07 6.46
#